data_AF-A0A3B8UXJ0-F1
#
_entry.id   AF-A0A3B8UXJ0-F1
#
_cell.length_a   1.000
_cell.length_b   1.000
_cell.length_c   1.000
_cell.angle_alpha   90.00
_cell.angle_beta   90.00
_cell.angle_gamma   90.00
#
_symmetry.space_group_name_H-M   'P 1'
#
loop_
_entity.id
_entity.type
_entity.pdbx_description
1 polymer ?
#
loop_
_entity_poly.entity_id
_entity_poly.type
_entity_poly.pdbx_seq_one_letter_code
_entity_poly.pdbx_strand_id
1 'polypeptide(L)'
;DPSDAGRQPMSSASGRFEIIYNGEIYDFPERRRDLEIAGHRFRTGCDTEVLLAAFETWGVESTLRRIDGMFAFAVLDRDEDRVTLARDRAGQKPLLLAGVGD
;
A
#
# COMPACT_ATOMS: atom_id res chain seq x y z
N ASP A 1 9.98 3.63 5.09
CA ASP A 1 10.83 3.60 6.30
C ASP A 1 11.76 2.39 6.24
N PRO A 2 13.10 2.55 6.30
CA PRO A 2 14.04 1.42 6.30
C PRO A 2 14.21 0.73 7.67
N SER A 3 13.54 1.21 8.73
CA SER A 3 13.57 0.60 10.05
C SER A 3 12.83 -0.75 10.10
N ASP A 4 12.96 -1.47 11.21
CA ASP A 4 12.22 -2.72 11.44
C ASP A 4 10.69 -2.52 11.39
N ALA A 5 10.20 -1.30 11.64
CA ALA A 5 8.78 -0.95 11.54
C ALA A 5 8.28 -0.90 10.09
N GLY A 6 9.18 -0.76 9.12
CA GLY A 6 8.88 -0.76 7.69
C GLY A 6 9.25 -2.06 6.98
N ARG A 7 9.50 -3.16 7.71
CA ARG A 7 9.84 -4.46 7.10
C ARG A 7 8.76 -4.93 6.14
N GLN A 8 9.21 -5.53 5.03
CA GLN A 8 8.36 -6.04 3.97
C GLN A 8 8.65 -7.52 3.69
N PRO A 9 7.64 -8.31 3.25
CA PRO A 9 6.25 -7.91 3.00
C PRO A 9 5.52 -7.46 4.27
N MET A 10 4.65 -6.45 4.15
CA MET A 10 3.87 -5.94 5.26
C MET A 10 2.43 -6.43 5.13
N SER A 11 1.87 -7.00 6.21
CA SER A 11 0.47 -7.43 6.24
C SER A 11 -0.44 -6.36 6.88
N SER A 12 -1.65 -6.22 6.33
CA SER A 12 -2.68 -5.34 6.90
C SER A 12 -3.15 -5.84 8.28
N ALA A 13 -3.90 -5.00 9.01
CA ALA A 13 -4.33 -5.33 10.37
C ALA A 13 -5.26 -6.55 10.41
N SER A 14 -6.13 -6.71 9.40
CA SER A 14 -6.98 -7.91 9.26
C SER A 14 -6.23 -9.13 8.72
N GLY A 15 -5.03 -8.95 8.16
CA GLY A 15 -4.29 -10.00 7.45
C GLY A 15 -4.80 -10.28 6.04
N ARG A 16 -5.82 -9.54 5.55
CA ARG A 16 -6.37 -9.66 4.20
C ARG A 16 -5.36 -9.26 3.12
N PHE A 17 -4.66 -8.14 3.33
CA PHE A 17 -3.70 -7.62 2.35
C PHE A 17 -2.26 -7.87 2.76
N GLU A 18 -1.40 -8.15 1.79
CA GLU A 18 0.05 -8.27 1.96
C GLU A 18 0.77 -7.53 0.83
N ILE A 19 1.69 -6.61 1.18
CA ILE A 19 2.30 -5.68 0.23
C ILE A 19 3.83 -5.73 0.24
N ILE A 20 4.41 -5.62 -0.95
CA ILE A 20 5.79 -5.16 -1.19
C ILE A 20 5.73 -3.82 -1.94
N TYR A 21 6.52 -2.85 -1.49
CA TYR A 21 6.36 -1.43 -1.78
C TYR A 21 7.72 -0.72 -1.85
N ASN A 22 8.00 -0.09 -2.98
CA ASN A 22 9.12 0.83 -3.16
C ASN A 22 8.56 2.20 -3.49
N GLY A 23 8.64 3.13 -2.53
CA GLY A 23 8.04 4.44 -2.70
C GLY A 23 7.98 5.26 -1.42
N GLU A 24 7.27 6.36 -1.55
CA GLU A 24 6.82 7.21 -0.46
C GLU A 24 5.46 7.81 -0.84
N ILE A 25 4.48 7.72 0.07
CA ILE A 25 3.21 8.45 -0.04
C ILE A 25 3.39 9.77 0.71
N TYR A 26 3.35 10.90 0.03
CA TYR A 26 3.64 12.20 0.62
C TYR A 26 2.52 12.71 1.51
N ASP A 27 1.26 12.43 1.13
CA ASP A 27 0.06 12.83 1.88
C ASP A 27 -0.37 11.79 2.93
N PHE A 28 0.53 10.87 3.30
CA PHE A 28 0.23 9.83 4.30
C PHE A 28 -0.17 10.39 5.68
N PRO A 29 0.35 11.54 6.18
CA PRO A 29 -0.07 12.05 7.48
C PRO A 29 -1.54 12.47 7.49
N GLU A 30 -2.02 13.07 6.40
CA GLU A 30 -3.43 13.43 6.20
C GLU A 30 -4.29 12.18 6.10
N ARG A 31 -3.90 11.22 5.25
CA ARG A 31 -4.65 9.96 5.09
C ARG A 31 -4.71 9.16 6.38
N ARG A 32 -3.63 9.16 7.17
CA ARG A 32 -3.60 8.51 8.48
C ARG A 32 -4.68 9.09 9.40
N ARG A 33 -4.83 10.42 9.46
CA ARG A 33 -5.85 11.07 10.29
C ARG A 33 -7.26 10.67 9.84
N ASP A 34 -7.52 10.67 8.54
CA ASP A 34 -8.81 10.24 7.98
C ASP A 34 -9.15 8.79 8.40
N LEU A 35 -8.15 7.91 8.39
CA LEU A 35 -8.29 6.50 8.74
C LEU A 35 -8.39 6.27 10.26
N GLU A 36 -7.69 7.05 11.09
CA GLU A 36 -7.84 7.04 12.55
C GLU A 36 -9.27 7.43 12.94
N ILE A 37 -9.86 8.43 12.28
CA ILE A 37 -11.27 8.82 12.45
C ILE A 37 -12.21 7.68 12.02
N ALA A 38 -11.85 6.94 10.97
CA ALA A 38 -12.58 5.75 10.52
C ALA A 38 -12.40 4.51 11.43
N GLY A 39 -11.59 4.62 12.49
CA GLY A 39 -11.42 3.59 13.52
C GLY A 39 -10.16 2.73 13.37
N HIS A 40 -9.29 3.00 12.40
CA HIS A 40 -8.03 2.29 12.25
C HIS A 40 -7.05 2.63 13.38
N ARG A 41 -6.28 1.63 13.79
CA ARG A 41 -5.17 1.79 14.74
C ARG A 41 -3.89 1.37 14.06
N PHE A 42 -2.86 2.20 14.19
CA PHE A 42 -1.59 2.02 13.51
C PHE A 42 -0.51 1.55 14.48
N ARG A 43 0.29 0.58 14.07
CA ARG A 43 1.40 0.01 14.85
C ARG A 43 2.71 0.73 14.60
N THR A 44 2.81 1.41 13.47
CA THR A 44 4.02 2.03 12.94
C THR A 44 3.74 3.46 12.50
N GLY A 45 4.79 4.21 12.21
CA GLY A 45 4.71 5.53 11.55
C GLY A 45 4.90 5.46 10.04
N CYS A 46 4.91 4.26 9.45
CA CYS A 46 5.23 4.07 8.03
C CYS A 46 4.02 4.35 7.14
N ASP A 47 4.26 5.05 6.04
CA ASP A 47 3.31 5.27 4.94
C ASP A 47 2.73 3.96 4.37
N THR A 48 3.50 2.88 4.34
CA THR A 48 3.05 1.55 3.89
C THR A 48 1.88 1.02 4.74
N GLU A 49 1.88 1.24 6.06
CA GLU A 49 0.77 0.82 6.92
C GLU A 49 -0.49 1.65 6.66
N VAL A 50 -0.32 2.96 6.37
CA VAL A 50 -1.42 3.85 5.95
C VAL A 50 -2.03 3.37 4.64
N LEU A 51 -1.20 2.94 3.69
CA LEU A 51 -1.66 2.41 2.41
C LEU A 51 -2.48 1.12 2.59
N LEU A 52 -2.03 0.20 3.46
CA LEU A 52 -2.78 -1.04 3.77
C LEU A 52 -4.11 -0.75 4.46
N ALA A 53 -4.15 0.17 5.42
CA ALA A 53 -5.39 0.58 6.06
C ALA A 53 -6.35 1.22 5.04
N ALA A 54 -5.84 2.07 4.15
CA ALA A 54 -6.64 2.66 3.07
C ALA A 54 -7.22 1.60 2.12
N PHE A 55 -6.50 0.51 1.82
CA PHE A 55 -7.06 -0.61 1.04
C PHE A 55 -8.21 -1.30 1.76
N GLU A 56 -8.11 -1.50 3.08
CA GLU A 56 -9.20 -2.08 3.88
C GLU A 56 -10.43 -1.15 3.91
N THR A 57 -10.24 0.17 3.97
CA THR A 57 -11.34 1.14 4.07
C THR A 57 -12.01 1.44 2.72
N TRP A 58 -11.22 1.60 1.66
CA TRP A 58 -11.69 2.17 0.39
C TRP A 58 -11.53 1.22 -0.80
N GLY A 59 -10.74 0.16 -0.67
CA GLY A 59 -10.32 -0.70 -1.77
C GLY A 59 -9.16 -0.12 -2.59
N VAL A 60 -8.40 -0.99 -3.26
CA VAL A 60 -7.13 -0.63 -3.93
C VAL A 60 -7.31 0.48 -4.96
N GLU A 61 -8.27 0.36 -5.88
CA GLU A 61 -8.48 1.34 -6.96
C GLU A 61 -8.85 2.73 -6.42
N SER A 62 -9.75 2.77 -5.44
CA SER A 62 -10.19 4.02 -4.80
C SER A 62 -9.06 4.68 -4.03
N THR A 63 -8.20 3.89 -3.38
CA THR A 63 -7.02 4.40 -2.68
C THR A 63 -6.02 5.02 -3.66
N LEU A 64 -5.76 4.39 -4.81
CA LEU A 64 -4.86 4.94 -5.84
C LEU A 64 -5.28 6.31 -6.39
N ARG A 65 -6.57 6.67 -6.27
CA ARG A 65 -7.09 7.98 -6.68
C ARG A 65 -6.99 9.05 -5.58
N ARG A 66 -6.70 8.65 -4.34
CA ARG A 66 -6.72 9.51 -3.13
C ARG A 66 -5.35 9.83 -2.58
N ILE A 67 -4.31 9.11 -3.00
CA ILE A 67 -2.95 9.25 -2.51
C ILE A 67 -2.09 10.05 -3.49
N ASP A 68 -1.12 10.77 -2.95
CA ASP A 68 -0.07 11.44 -3.70
C ASP A 68 1.30 10.91 -3.27
N GLY A 69 2.19 10.67 -4.22
CA GLY A 69 3.46 10.01 -3.94
C GLY A 69 4.19 9.47 -5.17
N MET A 70 5.39 8.96 -4.93
CA MET A 70 6.14 8.15 -5.89
C MET A 70 6.15 6.70 -5.40
N PHE A 71 5.71 5.74 -6.21
CA PHE A 71 5.63 4.37 -5.75
C PHE A 71 5.58 3.36 -6.88
N ALA A 72 6.05 2.17 -6.55
CA ALA A 72 5.82 0.93 -7.27
C ALA A 72 5.55 -0.16 -6.24
N PHE A 73 4.46 -0.91 -6.40
CA PHE A 73 4.11 -1.97 -5.45
C PHE A 73 3.41 -3.16 -6.08
N ALA A 74 3.47 -4.27 -5.36
CA ALA A 74 2.58 -5.41 -5.55
C ALA A 74 1.83 -5.65 -4.23
N VAL A 75 0.51 -5.77 -4.31
CA VAL A 75 -0.33 -6.13 -3.16
C VAL A 75 -1.17 -7.36 -3.50
N LEU A 76 -1.11 -8.36 -2.62
CA LEU A 76 -2.00 -9.51 -2.63
C LEU A 76 -3.23 -9.20 -1.80
N ASP A 77 -4.41 -9.42 -2.37
CA ASP A 77 -5.69 -9.51 -1.68
C ASP A 77 -6.03 -10.99 -1.49
N ARG A 78 -5.93 -11.49 -0.25
CA ARG A 78 -6.14 -12.92 0.05
C ARG A 78 -7.59 -13.34 -0.02
N ASP A 79 -8.53 -12.42 0.21
CA ASP A 79 -9.96 -12.73 0.16
C ASP A 79 -10.43 -12.91 -1.29
N GLU A 80 -9.82 -12.16 -2.22
CA GLU A 80 -10.19 -12.16 -3.64
C GLU A 80 -9.20 -12.94 -4.53
N ASP A 81 -8.19 -13.59 -3.93
CA ASP A 81 -7.09 -14.29 -4.60
C ASP A 81 -6.50 -13.49 -5.77
N ARG A 82 -6.22 -12.20 -5.52
CA ARG A 82 -5.83 -11.24 -6.56
C ARG A 82 -4.56 -10.49 -6.19
N VAL A 83 -3.61 -10.45 -7.11
CA VAL A 83 -2.46 -9.54 -7.04
C VAL A 83 -2.75 -8.29 -7.87
N THR A 84 -2.55 -7.13 -7.27
CA THR A 84 -2.56 -5.84 -7.98
C THR A 84 -1.14 -5.27 -8.02
N LEU A 85 -0.68 -4.97 -9.22
CA LEU A 85 0.56 -4.25 -9.47
C LEU A 85 0.22 -2.80 -9.81
N ALA A 86 0.86 -1.84 -9.13
CA ALA A 86 0.60 -0.42 -9.36
C ALA A 86 1.89 0.39 -9.35
N ARG A 87 1.88 1.49 -10.11
CA ARG A 87 2.96 2.47 -10.21
C ARG A 87 2.38 3.87 -10.14
N ASP A 88 3.13 4.82 -9.61
CA ASP A 88 2.73 6.23 -9.56
C ASP A 88 2.50 6.82 -10.95
N ARG A 89 1.70 7.90 -11.01
CA ARG A 89 1.22 8.52 -12.27
C ARG A 89 2.34 8.98 -13.19
N ALA A 90 3.45 9.46 -12.61
CA ALA A 90 4.59 9.95 -13.36
C ALA A 90 5.59 8.83 -13.70
N GLY A 91 5.39 7.64 -13.13
CA GLY A 91 6.31 6.52 -13.29
C GLY A 91 7.68 6.78 -12.66
N GLN A 92 7.75 7.39 -11.49
CA GLN A 92 9.03 7.69 -10.83
C GLN A 92 9.74 6.43 -10.34
N LYS A 93 9.01 5.49 -9.73
CA LYS A 93 9.61 4.21 -9.27
C LYS A 93 9.45 3.12 -10.31
N PRO A 94 10.50 2.36 -10.67
CA PRO A 94 10.40 1.32 -11.69
C PRO A 94 9.54 0.14 -11.24
N LEU A 95 8.74 -0.40 -12.17
CA LEU A 95 8.02 -1.68 -12.03
C LEU A 95 8.11 -2.39 -13.38
N LEU A 96 8.59 -3.63 -13.39
CA LEU A 96 8.72 -4.47 -14.59
C LEU A 96 7.83 -5.71 -14.43
N LEU A 97 7.09 -6.05 -15.47
CA LEU A 97 6.27 -7.26 -15.54
C LEU A 97 6.75 -8.10 -16.71
N ALA A 98 7.13 -9.34 -16.44
CA ALA A 98 7.49 -10.33 -17.46
C ALA A 98 6.65 -11.58 -17.22
N GLY A 99 6.02 -12.08 -18.29
CA GLY A 99 5.44 -13.41 -18.27
C GLY A 99 6.55 -14.44 -18.46
N VAL A 100 6.61 -15.41 -17.56
CA VAL A 100 7.36 -16.64 -17.78
C VAL A 100 6.30 -17.70 -18.03
N GLY A 101 6.26 -18.24 -19.25
CA GLY A 101 5.36 -19.34 -19.59
C GLY A 101 5.86 -20.66 -19.04
N ASP A 102 5.06 -21.71 -19.24
CA ASP A 102 5.54 -23.09 -19.21
C ASP A 102 6.53 -23.36 -20.36
#